data_AF-A0A0Q6WCH1-F1
#
_entry.id   AF-A0A0Q6WCH1-F1
#
_cell.length_a   1.000
_cell.length_b   1.000
_cell.length_c   1.000
_cell.angle_alpha   90.00
_cell.angle_beta   90.00
_cell.angle_gamma   90.00
#
_symmetry.space_group_name_H-M   'P 1'
#
loop_
_entity.id
_entity.type
_entity.pdbx_description
1 polymer ?
#
loop_
_entity_poly.entity_id
_entity_poly.type
_entity_poly.pdbx_seq_one_letter_code
_entity_poly.pdbx_strand_id
1 'polypeptide(L)' 'MPVLVTRQSVAPPNDHILTAQEALEPLFLKIEEEAEVRMIAAALRAGWSADDAMSAIDELRRNELLPRGH' A
#
# COMPACT_ATOMS: atom_id res chain seq x y z
N MET A 1 21.59 26.04 2.73
CA MET A 1 20.21 26.07 3.25
C MET A 1 19.35 25.21 2.32
N PRO A 2 18.71 24.13 2.80
CA PRO A 2 17.99 23.19 1.93
C PRO A 2 16.63 23.75 1.50
N VAL A 3 16.21 23.41 0.28
CA VAL A 3 14.94 23.79 -0.34
C VAL A 3 13.80 23.02 0.33
N LEU A 4 12.89 23.73 0.99
CA LEU A 4 11.63 23.18 1.46
C LEU A 4 10.75 22.84 0.25
N VAL A 5 10.57 21.55 0.01
CA VAL A 5 9.58 21.03 -0.94
C VAL A 5 8.22 21.62 -0.58
N THR A 6 7.62 22.33 -1.52
CA THR A 6 6.31 22.96 -1.38
C THR A 6 5.26 21.89 -1.07
N ARG A 7 4.69 21.98 0.14
CA ARG A 7 3.53 21.20 0.60
C ARG A 7 2.48 21.17 -0.50
N GLN A 8 2.06 19.97 -0.89
CA GLN A 8 0.90 19.78 -1.76
C GLN A 8 -0.25 20.62 -1.22
N SER A 9 -0.79 21.50 -2.06
CA SER A 9 -1.87 22.41 -1.72
C SER A 9 -3.16 21.59 -1.50
N VAL A 10 -3.39 21.17 -0.25
CA VAL A 10 -4.66 20.64 0.22
C VAL A 10 -5.70 21.76 0.19
N ALA A 11 -6.92 21.46 -0.29
CA ALA A 11 -8.01 22.42 -0.41
C ALA A 11 -8.38 23.09 0.94
N PRO A 12 -8.95 24.33 0.93
CA PRO A 12 -9.18 25.07 2.15
C PRO A 12 -10.30 24.45 3.02
N PRO A 13 -10.25 24.64 4.36
CA PRO A 13 -10.74 23.65 5.33
C PRO A 13 -12.23 23.74 5.70
N ASN A 14 -13.01 24.65 5.14
CA ASN A 14 -14.28 25.06 5.77
C ASN A 14 -15.51 24.19 5.46
N ASP A 15 -15.34 22.99 4.89
CA ASP A 15 -16.48 22.05 4.76
C ASP A 15 -16.07 20.56 4.70
N HIS A 16 -14.82 20.23 5.06
CA HIS A 16 -14.34 18.84 4.97
C HIS A 16 -14.50 18.17 6.35
N ILE A 17 -15.49 17.29 6.49
CA ILE A 17 -15.77 16.53 7.72
C ILE A 17 -14.61 15.57 8.08
N LEU A 18 -13.84 15.14 7.08
CA LEU A 18 -12.74 14.20 7.21
C LEU A 18 -11.47 14.75 6.56
N THR A 19 -10.32 14.36 7.10
CA THR A 19 -9.04 14.52 6.45
C THR A 19 -8.94 13.64 5.20
N ALA A 20 -8.05 13.99 4.28
CA ALA A 20 -7.79 13.16 3.10
C ALA A 20 -7.34 11.74 3.46
N GLN A 21 -6.58 11.60 4.56
CA GLN A 21 -6.15 10.30 5.05
C GLN A 21 -7.35 9.44 5.48
N GLU A 22 -8.22 9.98 6.34
CA GLU A 22 -9.40 9.25 6.83
C GLU A 22 -10.38 8.87 5.71
N ALA A 23 -10.48 9.71 4.67
CA ALA A 23 -11.32 9.41 3.51
C ALA A 23 -10.74 8.27 2.64
N LEU A 24 -9.41 8.14 2.59
CA LEU A 24 -8.72 7.19 1.71
C LEU A 24 -8.35 5.87 2.39
N GLU A 25 -8.13 5.87 3.70
CA GLU A 25 -7.71 4.70 4.47
C GLU A 25 -8.62 3.47 4.25
N PRO A 26 -9.97 3.58 4.26
CA PRO A 26 -10.83 2.44 4.00
C PRO A 26 -10.70 1.86 2.59
N LEU A 27 -10.40 2.71 1.60
CA LEU A 27 -10.20 2.28 0.22
C LEU A 27 -8.83 1.66 0.04
N PHE A 28 -7.82 2.22 0.69
CA PHE A 28 -6.46 1.72 0.67
C PHE A 28 -6.40 0.28 1.22
N LEU A 29 -6.98 0.04 2.41
CA LEU A 29 -7.05 -1.29 3.02
C LEU A 29 -7.75 -2.32 2.12
N LYS A 30 -8.84 -1.93 1.45
CA LYS A 30 -9.52 -2.81 0.49
C LYS A 30 -8.65 -3.17 -0.70
N ILE A 31 -7.90 -2.21 -1.23
CA ILE A 31 -6.97 -2.45 -2.34
C ILE A 31 -5.86 -3.42 -1.93
N GLU A 32 -5.33 -3.27 -0.71
CA GLU A 32 -4.32 -4.19 -0.18
C GLU A 32 -4.86 -5.62 -0.04
N GLU A 33 -6.04 -5.79 0.54
CA GLU A 33 -6.69 -7.11 0.66
C GLU A 33 -6.96 -7.74 -0.72
N GLU A 34 -7.52 -6.98 -1.66
CA GLU A 34 -7.78 -7.46 -3.01
C GLU A 34 -6.49 -7.86 -3.74
N ALA A 35 -5.42 -7.08 -3.56
CA ALA A 35 -4.12 -7.39 -4.15
C ALA A 35 -3.55 -8.69 -3.57
N GLU A 36 -3.62 -8.88 -2.25
CA GLU A 36 -3.17 -10.10 -1.58
C GLU A 36 -3.90 -11.34 -2.07
N VAL A 37 -5.24 -11.29 -2.15
CA VAL A 37 -6.05 -12.37 -2.69
C VAL A 37 -5.66 -12.72 -4.13
N ARG A 38 -5.42 -11.70 -4.97
CA ARG A 38 -5.00 -11.90 -6.37
C ARG A 38 -3.60 -12.53 -6.46
N MET A 39 -2.68 -12.14 -5.60
CA MET A 39 -1.32 -12.70 -5.54
C MET A 39 -1.36 -14.17 -5.12
N ILE A 40 -2.09 -14.51 -4.06
CA ILE A 40 -2.27 -15.90 -3.61
C ILE A 40 -2.91 -16.73 -4.72
N ALA A 41 -3.99 -16.25 -5.34
CA ALA A 41 -4.65 -16.97 -6.43
C ALA A 41 -3.72 -17.20 -7.63
N ALA A 42 -2.83 -16.26 -7.94
CA ALA A 42 -1.83 -16.43 -9.00
C ALA A 42 -0.79 -17.50 -8.64
N ALA A 43 -0.29 -17.49 -7.40
CA ALA A 43 0.65 -18.49 -6.91
C ALA A 43 0.05 -19.90 -6.95
N LEU A 44 -1.20 -20.06 -6.48
CA LEU A 44 -1.93 -21.33 -6.53
C LEU A 44 -2.11 -21.84 -7.97
N ARG A 45 -2.47 -20.97 -8.92
CA ARG A 45 -2.55 -21.34 -10.35
C ARG A 45 -1.21 -21.74 -10.94
N ALA A 46 -0.11 -21.23 -10.40
CA ALA A 46 1.24 -21.60 -10.79
C ALA A 46 1.76 -22.86 -10.07
N GLY A 47 0.93 -23.51 -9.25
CA GLY A 47 1.25 -24.76 -8.56
C GLY A 47 1.99 -24.59 -7.23
N TRP A 48 2.06 -23.38 -6.70
CA TRP A 48 2.64 -23.11 -5.39
C TRP A 48 1.65 -23.42 -4.28
N SER A 49 2.16 -23.75 -3.09
CA SER A 49 1.33 -23.90 -1.89
C SER A 49 0.86 -22.53 -1.38
N ALA A 50 -0.20 -22.51 -0.59
CA ALA A 50 -0.69 -21.29 0.05
C ALA A 50 0.35 -20.72 1.04
N ASP A 51 1.03 -21.59 1.80
CA ASP A 51 2.06 -21.19 2.76
C ASP A 51 3.28 -20.54 2.08
N ASP A 52 3.73 -21.09 0.96
CA ASP A 52 4.83 -20.51 0.18
C ASP A 52 4.43 -19.15 -0.41
N ALA A 53 3.19 -19.03 -0.89
CA ALA A 53 2.66 -17.78 -1.41
C ALA A 53 2.61 -16.68 -0.33
N MET A 54 2.11 -17.01 0.87
CA MET A 54 2.06 -16.09 2.00
C MET A 54 3.47 -15.66 2.43
N SER A 55 4.40 -16.62 2.53
CA SER A 55 5.79 -16.34 2.89
C SER A 55 6.47 -15.38 1.90
N ALA A 56 6.22 -15.56 0.59
CA ALA A 56 6.74 -14.68 -0.44
C ALA A 56 6.12 -13.28 -0.38
N ILE A 57 4.82 -13.16 -0.12
CA ILE A 57 4.14 -11.86 0.05
C ILE A 57 4.72 -11.10 1.26
N ASP A 58 4.96 -11.79 2.38
CA ASP A 58 5.58 -11.20 3.57
C ASP A 58 7.03 -10.75 3.31
N GLU A 59 7.77 -11.45 2.46
CA GLU A 59 9.10 -11.03 2.02
C GLU A 59 9.04 -9.78 1.13
N LEU A 60 8.08 -9.72 0.20
CA LEU A 60 7.87 -8.52 -0.64
C LEU A 60 7.55 -7.29 0.21
N ARG A 61 6.65 -7.41 1.19
CA ARG A 61 6.32 -6.33 2.14
C ARG A 61 7.56 -5.83 2.88
N ARG A 62 8.39 -6.76 3.39
CA ARG A 62 9.65 -6.40 4.07
C ARG A 62 10.62 -5.67 3.15
N ASN A 63 10.70 -6.07 1.87
CA ASN A 63 11.58 -5.43 0.90
C ASN A 63 11.09 -4.03 0.47
N GLU A 64 9.78 -3.75 0.53
CA GLU A 64 9.25 -2.40 0.31
C GLU A 64 9.51 -1.45 1.49
N LEU A 65 9.62 -1.99 2.72
CA LEU A 65 9.97 -1.22 3.91
C LEU A 65 11.46 -0.85 3.97
N LEU A 66 12.31 -1.54 3.21
CA LEU A 66 13.71 -1.16 3.06
C LEU A 66 13.80 -0.03 2.02
N PRO A 67 14.51 1.08 2.32
CA PRO A 67 14.72 2.12 1.33
C PRO A 67 15.41 1.48 0.12
N ARG A 68 14.74 1.51 -1.04
CA ARG A 68 15.33 1.12 -2.32
C ARG A 68 16.46 2.10 -2.60
N GLY A 69 17.65 1.78 -2.12
CA GLY A 69 18.84 2.58 -2.33
C GLY A 69 19.16 2.64 -3.82
N HIS A 70 18.79 3.75 -4.45
CA HIS A 70 19.24 4.17 -5.77
C HIS A 70 19.66 5.63 -5.72
#